data_AF-A0A1H2CWV5-F1
#
_entry.id   AF-A0A1H2CWV5-F1
#
_cell.length_a   1.000
_cell.length_b   1.000
_cell.length_c   1.000
_cell.angle_alpha   90.00
_cell.angle_beta   90.00
_cell.angle_gamma   90.00
#
_symmetry.space_group_name_H-M   'P 1'
#
loop_
_entity.id
_entity.type
_entity.pdbx_description
1 polymer ?
#
loop_
_entity_poly.entity_id
_entity_poly.type
_entity_poly.pdbx_seq_one_letter_code
_entity_poly.pdbx_strand_id
1 'polypeptide(L)'
;MTESPGGSSGSAPAPSLDPMDLGAAVAVLTATAAEIAQSTADETTVSPAGLLDALVLLRQTQTELATLEPILIAAARAAGVSWQALATALGVASRQAAERRYLRSTADSTDQPGATRDERVQAERDRRAGHRAVTRWANDNTADLRRLAGQITALTDLDAAAGETLARLHGALGDRDASALPALLAAARSHLQDHPGLSEQIDTVTAHTDQIRQPNRSQR
;
A
#
# COMPACT_ATOMS: atom_id res chain seq x y z
N MET A 1 14.05 -48.02 34.96
CA MET A 1 15.10 -47.79 33.93
C MET A 1 14.42 -47.98 32.60
N THR A 2 14.21 -47.00 31.72
CA THR A 2 14.84 -45.69 31.52
C THR A 2 13.95 -44.85 30.58
N GLU A 3 13.78 -43.56 30.94
CA GLU A 3 13.68 -42.33 30.14
C GLU A 3 12.75 -42.18 28.91
N SER A 4 11.88 -41.17 28.98
CA SER A 4 11.50 -40.27 27.86
C SER A 4 12.57 -39.16 27.73
N PRO A 5 12.76 -38.52 26.55
CA PRO A 5 11.92 -37.40 26.08
C PRO A 5 11.60 -37.50 24.56
N GLY A 6 10.51 -36.96 24.03
CA GLY A 6 10.29 -35.53 23.78
C GLY A 6 10.70 -35.17 22.35
N GLY A 7 9.74 -34.96 21.46
CA GLY A 7 10.00 -34.61 20.06
C GLY A 7 8.74 -34.48 19.21
N SER A 8 7.82 -33.59 19.60
CA SER A 8 6.84 -33.04 18.67
C SER A 8 7.59 -32.25 17.59
N SER A 9 7.95 -32.91 16.48
CA SER A 9 8.25 -32.21 15.24
C SER A 9 6.91 -31.86 14.61
N GLY A 10 6.42 -30.66 14.92
CA GLY A 10 5.41 -30.01 14.12
C GLY A 10 5.88 -30.01 12.66
N SER A 11 5.17 -30.77 11.84
CA SER A 11 5.28 -30.70 10.39
C SER A 11 4.86 -29.28 10.00
N ALA A 12 5.85 -28.39 9.83
CA ALA A 12 5.60 -27.08 9.26
C ALA A 12 5.04 -27.30 7.85
N PRO A 13 3.88 -26.72 7.51
CA PRO A 13 3.41 -26.77 6.14
C PRO A 13 4.42 -26.00 5.29
N ALA A 14 5.12 -26.69 4.40
CA ALA A 14 5.79 -26.03 3.29
C ALA A 14 4.70 -25.30 2.49
N PRO A 15 4.77 -23.96 2.33
CA PRO A 15 3.81 -23.26 1.50
C PRO A 15 4.04 -23.68 0.05
N SER A 16 3.05 -24.35 -0.52
CA SER A 16 2.94 -24.63 -1.94
C SER A 16 2.88 -23.29 -2.70
N LEU A 17 4.00 -22.88 -3.29
CA LEU A 17 4.02 -21.93 -4.38
C LEU A 17 3.76 -22.77 -5.63
N ASP A 18 2.71 -22.48 -6.40
CA ASP A 18 2.79 -22.73 -7.84
C ASP A 18 3.71 -21.63 -8.39
N PRO A 19 5.00 -21.92 -8.58
CA PRO A 19 5.99 -20.90 -8.87
C PRO A 19 5.93 -20.58 -10.36
N MET A 20 6.14 -19.32 -10.73
CA MET A 20 6.65 -19.04 -12.06
C MET A 20 7.87 -19.95 -12.30
N ASP A 21 7.88 -20.73 -13.38
CA ASP A 21 9.08 -21.45 -13.78
C ASP A 21 10.13 -20.40 -14.15
N LEU A 22 11.00 -20.09 -13.19
CA LEU A 22 12.04 -19.08 -13.30
C LEU A 22 12.98 -19.38 -14.47
N GLY A 23 13.20 -20.66 -14.78
CA GLY A 23 13.98 -21.09 -15.94
C GLY A 23 13.29 -20.74 -17.25
N ALA A 24 11.99 -21.03 -17.37
CA ALA A 24 11.20 -20.64 -18.53
C ALA A 24 11.09 -19.11 -18.69
N ALA A 25 10.89 -18.38 -17.59
CA ALA A 25 10.82 -16.92 -17.59
C ALA A 25 12.13 -16.28 -18.09
N VAL A 26 13.27 -16.74 -17.57
CA VAL A 26 14.59 -16.28 -18.03
C VAL A 26 14.81 -16.65 -19.50
N ALA A 27 14.42 -17.85 -19.94
CA ALA A 27 14.55 -18.26 -21.34
C ALA A 27 13.76 -17.32 -22.28
N VAL A 28 12.51 -16.99 -21.93
CA VAL A 28 11.69 -16.03 -22.68
C VAL A 28 12.35 -14.65 -22.73
N LEU A 29 12.82 -14.13 -21.59
CA LEU A 29 13.51 -12.83 -21.54
C LEU A 29 14.78 -12.80 -22.41
N THR A 30 15.58 -13.88 -22.39
CA THR A 30 16.78 -13.98 -23.22
C THR A 30 16.45 -14.06 -24.71
N ALA A 31 15.38 -14.76 -25.08
CA ALA A 31 14.92 -14.85 -26.46
C ALA A 31 14.42 -13.47 -26.96
N THR A 32 13.58 -12.79 -26.18
CA THR A 32 13.09 -11.44 -26.52
C THR A 32 14.24 -10.43 -26.62
N ALA A 33 15.22 -10.48 -25.71
CA ALA A 33 16.39 -9.59 -25.77
C ALA A 33 17.26 -9.84 -27.01
N ALA A 34 17.46 -11.10 -27.40
CA ALA A 34 18.20 -11.46 -28.61
C ALA A 34 17.48 -10.99 -29.89
N GLU A 35 16.15 -11.12 -29.91
CA GLU A 35 15.31 -10.65 -31.00
C GLU A 35 15.36 -9.12 -31.16
N ILE A 36 15.31 -8.38 -30.06
CA ILE A 36 15.51 -6.92 -30.04
C ILE A 36 16.90 -6.54 -30.55
N ALA A 37 17.95 -7.24 -30.09
CA ALA A 37 19.32 -6.95 -30.49
C ALA A 37 19.58 -7.20 -31.99
N GLN A 38 18.79 -8.08 -32.61
CA GLN A 38 18.87 -8.40 -34.04
C GLN A 38 17.96 -7.50 -34.90
N SER A 39 17.06 -6.73 -34.28
CA SER A 39 16.17 -5.79 -34.98
C SER A 39 16.96 -4.62 -35.59
N THR A 40 16.66 -4.27 -36.83
CA THR A 40 17.20 -3.06 -37.48
C THR A 40 16.17 -1.92 -37.43
N ALA A 41 16.59 -0.67 -37.66
CA ALA A 41 15.75 0.51 -37.46
C ALA A 41 14.45 0.52 -38.30
N ASP A 42 14.39 -0.21 -39.41
CA ASP A 42 13.20 -0.32 -40.27
C ASP A 42 12.34 -1.58 -40.00
N GLU A 43 12.79 -2.50 -39.14
CA GLU A 43 12.12 -3.78 -38.88
C GLU A 43 12.18 -4.10 -37.38
N THR A 44 11.38 -3.39 -36.59
CA THR A 44 11.19 -3.73 -35.17
C THR A 44 10.35 -5.01 -35.10
N THR A 45 10.97 -6.13 -34.77
CA THR A 45 10.31 -7.45 -34.77
C THR A 45 9.43 -7.67 -33.53
N VAL A 46 9.75 -7.02 -32.40
CA VAL A 46 8.99 -7.12 -31.15
C VAL A 46 7.97 -5.99 -31.04
N SER A 47 6.69 -6.34 -30.87
CA SER A 47 5.63 -5.35 -30.68
C SER A 47 5.80 -4.55 -29.37
N PRO A 48 5.32 -3.30 -29.30
CA PRO A 48 5.35 -2.51 -28.06
C PRO A 48 4.66 -3.21 -26.86
N ALA A 49 3.59 -3.96 -27.12
CA ALA A 49 2.92 -4.76 -26.09
C ALA A 49 3.83 -5.90 -25.59
N GLY A 50 4.50 -6.61 -26.50
CA GLY A 50 5.47 -7.66 -26.15
C GLY A 50 6.66 -7.14 -25.35
N LEU A 51 7.10 -5.91 -25.60
CA LEU A 51 8.15 -5.27 -24.80
C LEU A 51 7.68 -4.96 -23.37
N LEU A 52 6.45 -4.46 -23.21
CA LEU A 52 5.88 -4.21 -21.88
C LEU A 52 5.68 -5.52 -21.11
N ASP A 53 5.23 -6.57 -21.78
CA ASP A 53 5.07 -7.91 -21.18
C ASP A 53 6.44 -8.47 -20.74
N ALA A 54 7.49 -8.31 -21.56
CA ALA A 54 8.86 -8.69 -21.19
C ALA A 54 9.37 -7.90 -19.97
N LEU A 55 9.06 -6.60 -19.84
CA LEU A 55 9.42 -5.81 -18.67
C LEU A 55 8.66 -6.25 -17.40
N VAL A 56 7.39 -6.62 -17.53
CA VAL A 56 6.60 -7.19 -16.43
C VAL A 56 7.20 -8.52 -15.98
N LEU A 57 7.51 -9.41 -16.93
CA LEU A 57 8.14 -10.70 -16.67
C LEU A 57 9.53 -10.54 -16.02
N LEU A 58 10.34 -9.58 -16.49
CA LEU A 58 11.63 -9.25 -15.90
C LEU A 58 11.49 -8.81 -14.44
N ARG A 59 10.54 -7.91 -14.15
CA ARG A 59 10.29 -7.46 -12.78
C ARG A 59 9.84 -8.62 -11.89
N GLN A 60 8.95 -9.48 -12.36
CA GLN A 60 8.49 -10.65 -11.59
C GLN A 60 9.65 -11.60 -11.30
N THR A 61 10.46 -11.92 -12.32
CA THR A 61 11.67 -12.75 -12.19
C THR A 61 12.66 -12.15 -11.17
N GLN A 62 12.88 -10.84 -11.20
CA GLN A 62 13.74 -10.15 -10.23
C GLN A 62 13.18 -10.22 -8.80
N THR A 63 11.87 -10.09 -8.63
CA THR A 63 11.22 -10.25 -7.32
C THR A 63 11.42 -11.65 -6.78
N GLU A 64 11.18 -12.68 -7.58
CA GLU A 64 11.38 -14.08 -7.17
C GLU A 64 12.85 -14.34 -6.79
N LEU A 65 13.82 -13.89 -7.61
CA LEU A 65 15.24 -14.00 -7.30
C LEU A 65 15.63 -13.27 -6.01
N ALA A 66 15.02 -12.12 -5.74
CA ALA A 66 15.29 -11.34 -4.53
C ALA A 66 14.84 -12.09 -3.25
N THR A 67 13.85 -12.99 -3.32
CA THR A 67 13.44 -13.81 -2.18
C THR A 67 14.47 -14.90 -1.81
N LEU A 68 15.21 -15.39 -2.80
CA LEU A 68 16.22 -16.45 -2.61
C LEU A 68 17.48 -15.92 -1.96
N GLU A 69 17.86 -14.68 -2.25
CA GLU A 69 19.09 -14.06 -1.76
C GLU A 69 19.24 -14.09 -0.22
N PRO A 70 18.27 -13.62 0.60
CA PRO A 70 18.40 -13.67 2.07
C PRO A 70 18.47 -15.11 2.59
N ILE A 71 17.81 -16.07 1.95
CA ILE A 71 17.85 -17.50 2.33
C ILE A 71 19.28 -18.04 2.14
N LEU A 72 19.90 -17.76 0.99
CA LEU A 72 21.27 -18.19 0.70
C LEU A 72 22.30 -17.52 1.62
N ILE A 73 22.14 -16.22 1.90
CA ILE A 73 23.02 -15.50 2.82
C ILE A 73 22.88 -16.08 4.24
N ALA A 74 21.66 -16.35 4.71
CA ALA A 74 21.42 -16.95 6.02
C ALA A 74 22.06 -18.35 6.14
N ALA A 75 21.92 -19.19 5.11
CA ALA A 75 22.56 -20.50 5.05
C ALA A 75 24.10 -20.40 5.10
N ALA A 76 24.68 -19.47 4.33
CA ALA A 76 26.12 -19.23 4.35
C ALA A 76 26.61 -18.74 5.72
N ARG A 77 25.84 -17.86 6.39
CA ARG A 77 26.16 -17.40 7.76
C ARG A 77 26.09 -18.55 8.77
N ALA A 78 25.10 -19.43 8.66
CA ALA A 78 24.99 -20.63 9.50
C ALA A 78 26.18 -21.60 9.28
N ALA A 79 26.71 -21.67 8.05
CA ALA A 79 27.92 -22.43 7.73
C ALA A 79 29.23 -21.73 8.15
N GLY A 80 29.17 -20.57 8.82
CA GLY A 80 30.34 -19.86 9.34
C GLY A 80 31.02 -18.92 8.34
N VAL A 81 30.45 -18.67 7.15
CA VAL A 81 31.00 -17.74 6.17
C VAL A 81 31.01 -16.32 6.73
N SER A 82 32.15 -15.65 6.69
CA SER A 82 32.28 -14.27 7.18
C SER A 82 31.59 -13.26 6.26
N TRP A 83 31.13 -12.14 6.82
CA TRP A 83 30.59 -11.03 6.02
C TRP A 83 31.58 -10.45 5.00
N GLN A 84 32.90 -10.57 5.27
CA GLN A 84 33.94 -10.15 4.33
C GLN A 84 33.93 -11.04 3.08
N ALA A 85 33.84 -12.36 3.26
CA ALA A 85 33.76 -13.31 2.15
C ALA A 85 32.44 -13.16 1.37
N LEU A 86 31.33 -12.91 2.09
CA LEU A 86 30.04 -12.60 1.46
C LEU A 86 30.08 -11.31 0.64
N ALA A 87 30.81 -10.29 1.09
CA ALA A 87 30.94 -9.04 0.33
C ALA A 87 31.54 -9.27 -1.06
N THR A 88 32.58 -10.10 -1.15
CA THR A 88 33.19 -10.50 -2.41
C THR A 88 32.21 -11.27 -3.30
N ALA A 89 31.48 -12.24 -2.74
CA ALA A 89 30.51 -13.04 -3.50
C ALA A 89 29.29 -12.21 -3.99
N LEU A 90 28.83 -11.24 -3.20
CA LEU A 90 27.71 -10.36 -3.52
C LEU A 90 28.10 -9.16 -4.41
N GLY A 91 29.39 -9.01 -4.74
CA GLY A 91 29.91 -7.90 -5.55
C GLY A 91 29.81 -6.53 -4.88
N VAL A 92 29.84 -6.47 -3.54
CA VAL A 92 29.74 -5.22 -2.77
C VAL A 92 31.10 -4.83 -2.16
N ALA A 93 31.33 -3.53 -2.03
CA ALA A 93 32.65 -2.99 -1.70
C ALA A 93 33.14 -3.30 -0.27
N SER A 94 32.26 -3.69 0.66
CA SER A 94 32.64 -3.91 2.05
C SER A 94 31.75 -4.90 2.79
N ARG A 95 32.28 -5.44 3.90
CA ARG A 95 31.52 -6.23 4.88
C ARG A 95 30.23 -5.53 5.32
N GLN A 96 30.30 -4.23 5.65
CA GLN A 96 29.12 -3.49 6.10
C GLN A 96 28.07 -3.35 4.99
N ALA A 97 28.49 -3.23 3.73
CA ALA A 97 27.56 -3.19 2.60
C ALA A 97 26.82 -4.53 2.43
N ALA A 98 27.52 -5.66 2.60
CA ALA A 98 26.91 -6.99 2.58
C ALA A 98 25.90 -7.18 3.71
N GLU A 99 26.28 -6.82 4.94
CA GLU A 99 25.40 -6.91 6.12
C GLU A 99 24.16 -6.04 5.97
N ARG A 100 24.30 -4.79 5.51
CA ARG A 100 23.15 -3.90 5.28
C ARG A 100 22.21 -4.40 4.18
N ARG A 101 22.73 -5.05 3.13
CA ARG A 101 21.92 -5.65 2.07
C ARG A 101 21.07 -6.79 2.63
N TYR A 102 21.69 -7.69 3.39
CA TYR A 102 20.99 -8.76 4.08
C TYR A 102 19.91 -8.24 5.04
N LEU A 103 20.28 -7.32 5.93
CA LEU A 103 19.35 -6.76 6.92
C LEU A 103 18.15 -6.06 6.27
N ARG A 104 18.35 -5.39 5.14
CA ARG A 104 17.26 -4.80 4.35
C ARG A 104 16.34 -5.87 3.79
N SER A 105 16.90 -6.88 3.11
CA SER A 105 16.11 -7.97 2.54
C SER A 105 15.33 -8.76 3.59
N THR A 106 15.89 -8.96 4.80
CA THR A 106 15.19 -9.64 5.89
C THR A 106 14.17 -8.74 6.59
N ALA A 107 14.45 -7.44 6.73
CA ALA A 107 13.46 -6.50 7.26
C ALA A 107 12.22 -6.42 6.33
N ASP A 108 12.46 -6.37 5.02
CA ASP A 108 11.41 -6.40 4.00
C ASP A 108 10.63 -7.74 3.99
N SER A 109 11.20 -8.82 4.55
CA SER A 109 10.56 -10.15 4.65
C SER A 109 9.86 -10.42 5.98
N THR A 110 10.26 -9.74 7.06
CA THR A 110 9.74 -9.97 8.43
C THR A 110 8.63 -8.97 8.79
N ASP A 111 8.54 -7.85 8.08
CA ASP A 111 7.36 -7.00 8.03
C ASP A 111 6.44 -7.47 6.88
N GLN A 112 5.16 -7.70 7.18
CA GLN A 112 4.12 -7.58 6.14
C GLN A 112 4.30 -6.22 5.41
N PRO A 113 4.18 -6.18 4.07
CA PRO A 113 4.95 -5.28 3.22
C PRO A 113 4.61 -3.80 3.49
N GLY A 114 5.64 -3.02 3.83
CA GLY A 114 5.46 -1.64 4.27
C GLY A 114 6.69 -0.75 4.14
N ALA A 115 6.77 -0.10 2.98
CA ALA A 115 7.28 1.26 2.74
C ALA A 115 8.74 1.43 2.29
N THR A 116 9.03 0.98 1.07
CA THR A 116 10.15 1.53 0.29
C THR A 116 10.04 3.06 0.19
N ARG A 117 11.17 3.77 -0.07
CA ARG A 117 11.16 5.24 -0.27
C ARG A 117 10.13 5.67 -1.32
N ASP A 118 9.94 4.83 -2.34
CA ASP A 118 9.00 5.05 -3.42
C ASP A 118 7.55 4.80 -2.97
N GLU A 119 7.30 3.82 -2.10
CA GLU A 119 6.01 3.65 -1.44
C GLU A 119 5.68 4.78 -0.46
N ARG A 120 6.67 5.38 0.21
CA ARG A 120 6.46 6.60 1.02
C ARG A 120 6.08 7.79 0.16
N VAL A 121 6.74 7.94 -0.99
CA VAL A 121 6.42 8.98 -1.98
C VAL A 121 5.04 8.71 -2.60
N GLN A 122 4.71 7.46 -2.90
CA GLN A 122 3.43 7.06 -3.45
C GLN A 122 2.30 7.25 -2.44
N ALA A 123 2.48 6.82 -1.18
CA ALA A 123 1.53 7.06 -0.10
C ALA A 123 1.31 8.56 0.15
N GLU A 124 2.34 9.40 0.03
CA GLU A 124 2.19 10.85 0.09
C GLU A 124 1.47 11.42 -1.15
N ARG A 125 1.75 10.90 -2.35
CA ARG A 125 1.04 11.28 -3.59
C ARG A 125 -0.44 10.89 -3.50
N ASP A 126 -0.75 9.68 -3.03
CA ASP A 126 -2.09 9.16 -2.85
C ASP A 126 -2.84 9.94 -1.77
N ARG A 127 -2.19 10.25 -0.64
CA ARG A 127 -2.75 11.14 0.39
C ARG A 127 -3.11 12.50 -0.18
N ARG A 128 -2.22 13.13 -0.96
CA ARG A 128 -2.48 14.42 -1.60
C ARG A 128 -3.56 14.34 -2.68
N ALA A 129 -3.58 13.24 -3.45
CA ALA A 129 -4.60 13.00 -4.47
C ALA A 129 -5.98 12.82 -3.82
N GLY A 130 -6.07 12.01 -2.76
CA GLY A 130 -7.28 11.81 -1.95
C GLY A 130 -7.75 13.12 -1.33
N HIS A 131 -6.85 13.93 -0.77
CA HIS A 131 -7.21 15.25 -0.24
C HIS A 131 -7.81 16.16 -1.33
N ARG A 132 -7.16 16.28 -2.50
CA ARG A 132 -7.70 17.06 -3.63
C ARG A 132 -9.03 16.51 -4.15
N ALA A 133 -9.21 15.20 -4.15
CA ALA A 133 -10.44 14.55 -4.58
C ALA A 133 -11.60 14.85 -3.60
N VAL A 134 -11.36 14.80 -2.29
CA VAL A 134 -12.34 15.20 -1.27
C VAL A 134 -12.69 16.68 -1.39
N THR A 135 -11.71 17.57 -1.58
CA THR A 135 -11.98 19.00 -1.80
C THR A 135 -12.86 19.22 -3.02
N ARG A 136 -12.60 18.55 -4.14
CA ARG A 136 -13.43 18.67 -5.35
C ARG A 136 -14.84 18.14 -5.08
N TRP A 137 -14.96 16.93 -4.56
CA TRP A 137 -16.25 16.32 -4.26
C TRP A 137 -17.08 17.18 -3.32
N ALA A 138 -16.49 17.72 -2.25
CA ALA A 138 -17.19 18.58 -1.31
C ALA A 138 -17.74 19.84 -1.99
N ASN A 139 -16.95 20.44 -2.88
CA ASN A 139 -17.39 21.60 -3.65
C ASN A 139 -18.48 21.25 -4.68
N ASP A 140 -18.40 20.09 -5.33
CA ASP A 140 -19.44 19.61 -6.25
C ASP A 140 -20.76 19.26 -5.51
N ASN A 141 -20.68 18.84 -4.24
CA ASN A 141 -21.81 18.40 -3.41
C ASN A 141 -22.20 19.43 -2.34
N THR A 142 -21.79 20.68 -2.53
CA THR A 142 -21.94 21.75 -1.54
C THR A 142 -23.37 21.93 -1.04
N ALA A 143 -24.36 21.85 -1.94
CA ALA A 143 -25.76 22.07 -1.58
C ALA A 143 -26.26 21.06 -0.54
N ASP A 144 -25.96 19.77 -0.75
CA ASP A 144 -26.38 18.69 0.15
C ASP A 144 -25.64 18.75 1.49
N LEU A 145 -24.34 19.02 1.45
CA LEU A 145 -23.52 19.19 2.66
C LEU A 145 -24.02 20.36 3.52
N ARG A 146 -24.34 21.50 2.89
CA ARG A 146 -24.91 22.67 3.60
C ARG A 146 -26.31 22.42 4.11
N ARG A 147 -27.16 21.69 3.37
CA ARG A 147 -28.50 21.30 3.82
C ARG A 147 -28.41 20.45 5.09
N LEU A 148 -27.54 19.44 5.10
CA LEU A 148 -27.35 18.56 6.26
C LEU A 148 -26.77 19.32 7.45
N ALA A 149 -25.74 20.15 7.22
CA ALA A 149 -25.16 21.00 8.25
C ALA A 149 -26.18 21.98 8.85
N GLY A 150 -27.02 22.60 8.01
CA GLY A 150 -28.11 23.47 8.42
C GLY A 150 -29.12 22.77 9.32
N GLN A 151 -29.55 21.55 8.96
CA GLN A 151 -30.44 20.73 9.78
C GLN A 151 -29.87 20.46 11.16
N ILE A 152 -28.58 20.10 11.25
CA ILE A 152 -27.90 19.83 12.52
C ILE A 152 -27.78 21.08 13.38
N THR A 153 -27.41 22.22 12.80
CA THR A 153 -27.28 23.49 13.55
C THR A 153 -28.62 24.07 14.03
N ALA A 154 -29.74 23.59 13.50
CA ALA A 154 -31.07 23.98 13.93
C ALA A 154 -31.61 23.14 15.10
N LEU A 155 -30.91 22.07 15.50
CA LEU A 155 -31.29 21.24 16.64
C LEU A 155 -31.06 22.00 17.95
N THR A 156 -32.06 21.98 18.83
CA THR A 156 -32.04 22.68 20.13
C THR A 156 -31.96 21.72 21.32
N ASP A 157 -32.01 20.42 21.05
CA ASP A 157 -32.08 19.32 22.02
C ASP A 157 -30.72 18.59 22.17
N LEU A 158 -29.63 19.19 21.70
CA LEU A 158 -28.28 18.63 21.82
C LEU A 158 -27.63 19.01 23.16
N ASP A 159 -26.78 18.11 23.66
CA ASP A 159 -26.00 18.35 24.88
C ASP A 159 -25.07 19.58 24.74
N ALA A 160 -24.78 20.24 25.87
CA ALA A 160 -23.92 21.41 25.94
C ALA A 160 -22.51 21.14 25.39
N ALA A 161 -22.03 19.90 25.47
CA ALA A 161 -20.76 19.48 24.86
C ALA A 161 -20.72 19.62 23.33
N ALA A 162 -21.88 19.66 22.65
CA ALA A 162 -21.96 19.84 21.19
C ALA A 162 -21.72 21.29 20.75
N GLY A 163 -21.77 22.27 21.66
CA GLY A 163 -21.79 23.69 21.33
C GLY A 163 -20.60 24.16 20.48
N GLU A 164 -19.39 23.69 20.79
CA GLU A 164 -18.20 24.04 19.99
C GLU A 164 -18.24 23.43 18.58
N THR A 165 -18.67 22.17 18.47
CA THR A 165 -18.82 21.47 17.18
C THR A 165 -19.87 22.16 16.31
N LEU A 166 -21.01 22.55 16.89
CA LEU A 166 -22.07 23.29 16.20
C LEU A 166 -21.62 24.69 15.77
N ALA A 167 -20.86 25.41 16.60
CA ALA A 167 -20.33 26.72 16.24
C ALA A 167 -19.38 26.66 15.04
N ARG A 168 -18.49 25.65 15.00
CA ARG A 168 -17.60 25.44 13.84
C ARG A 168 -18.39 25.04 12.59
N LEU A 169 -19.39 24.16 12.73
CA LEU A 169 -20.25 23.74 11.62
C LEU A 169 -21.06 24.93 11.06
N HIS A 170 -21.60 25.77 11.95
CA HIS A 170 -22.32 26.99 11.57
C HIS A 170 -21.41 28.00 10.87
N GLY A 171 -20.19 28.21 11.38
CA GLY A 171 -19.19 29.07 10.72
C GLY A 171 -18.86 28.61 9.29
N ALA A 172 -18.74 27.30 9.08
CA ALA A 172 -18.45 26.72 7.77
C ALA A 172 -19.62 26.84 6.75
N LEU A 173 -20.86 27.06 7.19
CA LEU A 173 -21.99 27.28 6.27
C LEU A 173 -21.81 28.53 5.39
N GLY A 174 -21.13 29.55 5.91
CA GLY A 174 -20.86 30.80 5.21
C GLY A 174 -19.59 30.77 4.33
N ASP A 175 -18.79 29.71 4.39
CA ASP A 175 -17.56 29.62 3.62
C ASP A 175 -17.86 29.32 2.14
N ARG A 176 -17.06 29.91 1.24
CA ARG A 176 -17.11 29.61 -0.19
C ARG A 176 -16.58 28.21 -0.50
N ASP A 177 -15.62 27.73 0.29
CA ASP A 177 -15.08 26.37 0.16
C ASP A 177 -15.82 25.40 1.11
N ALA A 178 -16.42 24.37 0.54
CA ALA A 178 -17.15 23.34 1.29
C ALA A 178 -16.24 22.22 1.84
N SER A 179 -14.92 22.28 1.59
CA SER A 179 -13.98 21.20 1.92
C SER A 179 -13.91 20.83 3.41
N ALA A 180 -14.27 21.74 4.32
CA ALA A 180 -14.32 21.50 5.75
C ALA A 180 -15.59 20.77 6.22
N LEU A 181 -16.70 20.87 5.47
CA LEU A 181 -18.01 20.35 5.90
C LEU A 181 -18.01 18.85 6.18
N PRO A 182 -17.41 17.96 5.36
CA PRO A 182 -17.44 16.52 5.64
C PRO A 182 -16.79 16.14 6.98
N ALA A 183 -15.68 16.77 7.33
CA ALA A 183 -15.00 16.51 8.61
C ALA A 183 -15.79 17.07 9.80
N LEU A 184 -16.40 18.24 9.66
CA LEU A 184 -17.24 18.84 10.70
C LEU A 184 -18.53 18.06 10.95
N LEU A 185 -19.15 17.54 9.88
CA LEU A 185 -20.30 16.63 9.96
C LEU A 185 -19.93 15.33 10.69
N ALA A 186 -18.79 14.71 10.32
CA ALA A 186 -18.30 13.51 11.00
C ALA A 186 -18.03 13.75 12.50
N ALA A 187 -17.51 14.92 12.88
CA ALA A 187 -17.34 15.29 14.29
C ALA A 187 -18.67 15.44 15.04
N ALA A 188 -19.69 16.00 14.38
CA ALA A 188 -21.03 16.18 14.96
C ALA A 188 -21.75 14.84 15.23
N ARG A 189 -21.37 13.75 14.52
CA ARG A 189 -21.99 12.42 14.62
C ARG A 189 -22.12 11.89 16.05
N SER A 190 -21.12 12.15 16.90
CA SER A 190 -21.08 11.64 18.27
C SER A 190 -22.16 12.25 19.17
N HIS A 191 -22.66 13.44 18.83
CA HIS A 191 -23.67 14.19 19.57
C HIS A 191 -25.11 13.89 19.12
N LEU A 192 -25.30 13.11 18.05
CA LEU A 192 -26.61 12.86 17.41
C LEU A 192 -27.19 11.49 17.77
N GLN A 193 -26.96 11.02 19.00
CA GLN A 193 -27.40 9.69 19.46
C GLN A 193 -28.93 9.54 19.38
N ASP A 194 -29.67 10.61 19.69
CA ASP A 194 -31.13 10.66 19.65
C ASP A 194 -31.70 11.00 18.26
N HIS A 195 -30.83 11.20 17.26
CA HIS A 195 -31.19 11.60 15.89
C HIS A 195 -30.69 10.58 14.85
N PRO A 196 -31.24 9.35 14.83
CA PRO A 196 -30.72 8.25 14.01
C PRO A 196 -30.73 8.54 12.51
N GLY A 197 -31.74 9.24 11.99
CA GLY A 197 -31.83 9.57 10.57
C GLY A 197 -30.79 10.60 10.09
N LEU A 198 -30.34 11.50 10.97
CA LEU A 198 -29.24 12.44 10.66
C LEU A 198 -27.89 11.75 10.82
N SER A 199 -27.76 10.91 11.85
CA SER A 199 -26.61 10.04 12.05
C SER A 199 -26.31 9.15 10.83
N GLU A 200 -27.32 8.50 10.24
CA GLU A 200 -27.16 7.67 9.03
C GLU A 200 -26.73 8.49 7.80
N GLN A 201 -27.28 9.69 7.64
CA GLN A 201 -26.88 10.60 6.55
C GLN A 201 -25.41 11.03 6.69
N ILE A 202 -24.95 11.33 7.91
CA ILE A 202 -23.54 11.64 8.18
C ILE A 202 -22.65 10.43 7.96
N ASP A 203 -23.09 9.24 8.37
CA ASP A 203 -22.34 7.99 8.16
C ASP A 203 -22.17 7.70 6.66
N THR A 204 -23.20 7.98 5.84
CA THR A 204 -23.14 7.89 4.38
C THR A 204 -22.13 8.88 3.77
N VAL A 205 -22.17 10.14 4.21
CA VAL A 205 -21.22 11.18 3.79
C VAL A 205 -19.78 10.80 4.17
N THR A 206 -19.59 10.29 5.38
CA THR A 206 -18.28 9.88 5.91
C THR A 206 -17.74 8.68 5.12
N ALA A 207 -18.55 7.65 4.91
CA ALA A 207 -18.18 6.48 4.13
C ALA A 207 -17.80 6.85 2.69
N HIS A 208 -18.54 7.75 2.04
CA HIS A 208 -18.22 8.20 0.70
C HIS A 208 -16.92 9.02 0.66
N THR A 209 -16.70 9.90 1.63
CA THR A 209 -15.46 10.67 1.78
C THR A 209 -14.24 9.75 2.00
N ASP A 210 -14.41 8.68 2.77
CA ASP A 210 -13.37 7.69 3.03
C ASP A 210 -13.07 6.81 1.81
N GLN A 211 -14.08 6.48 1.01
CA GLN A 211 -13.91 5.81 -0.28
C GLN A 211 -13.11 6.67 -1.27
N ILE A 212 -13.44 7.97 -1.36
CA ILE A 212 -12.69 8.93 -2.20
C ILE A 212 -11.23 9.04 -1.77
N ARG A 213 -10.95 8.96 -0.46
CA ARG A 213 -9.58 9.02 0.08
C ARG A 213 -8.77 7.76 -0.21
N GLN A 214 -9.42 6.63 -0.48
CA GLN A 214 -8.81 5.33 -0.72
C GLN A 214 -9.14 4.80 -2.13
N PRO A 215 -8.60 5.40 -3.21
CA PRO A 215 -9.06 5.08 -4.56
C PRO A 215 -8.80 3.64 -5.05
N ASN A 216 -8.17 2.73 -4.27
CA ASN A 216 -7.96 1.33 -4.65
C ASN A 216 -7.82 0.38 -3.43
N ARG A 217 -8.91 0.02 -2.75
CA ARG A 217 -8.97 -1.16 -1.86
C ARG A 217 -10.09 -2.16 -2.18
N SER A 218 -10.94 -1.88 -3.17
CA SER A 218 -12.17 -2.64 -3.43
C SER A 218 -12.10 -3.60 -4.62
N GLN A 219 -10.91 -3.97 -5.08
CA GLN A 219 -10.72 -5.06 -6.06
C GLN A 219 -9.63 -6.01 -5.57
N ARG A 220 -10.00 -6.87 -4.63
CA ARG A 220 -9.36 -8.15 -4.36
C ARG A 220 -10.44 -9.16 -4.01
#